data_AF-A0A849F1X7-F1
#
_entry.id   AF-A0A849F1X7-F1
#
_cell.length_a   1.000
_cell.length_b   1.000
_cell.length_c   1.000
_cell.angle_alpha   90.00
_cell.angle_beta   90.00
_cell.angle_gamma   90.00
#
_symmetry.space_group_name_H-M   'P 1'
#
loop_
_entity.id
_entity.type
_entity.pdbx_description
1 polymer ?
#
loop_
_entity_poly.entity_id
_entity_poly.type
_entity_poly.pdbx_seq_one_letter_code
_entity_poly.pdbx_strand_id
1 'polypeptide(L)'
;MKFWPKIQLKPSRLMFVVLSLFIMFSWVGCGSNLFEGMADENSKEARQEQVLQLFDDGNYSEALTLLQTIVTEYPGDPLFVQYLSNAFAGLAGLDTFNLLEVIDAVDDAGEEGSIDMVGLVLGDALGRLTLAQVNAKLDFIDSAVSEMDSITVLNDDQTIQMGLLSVTHMSLTLAKLIMAERAVDTITLTDAGIGALYAPGENVDLDGIDPADVDLDAALVSISADIVNMSGAVVALKDNGSDQNDISDQFQEFQDAIDQNGNGAVTQSELEQYIESLN
;
A
#
# COMPACT_ATOMS: atom_id res chain seq x y z
N MET A 1 -15.49 -69.09 47.05
CA MET A 1 -15.30 -68.05 48.07
C MET A 1 -14.13 -67.17 47.67
N LYS A 2 -14.36 -65.96 47.16
CA LYS A 2 -13.31 -64.99 46.83
C LYS A 2 -13.26 -63.94 47.95
N PHE A 3 -12.17 -63.94 48.71
CA PHE A 3 -11.87 -62.91 49.71
C PHE A 3 -11.57 -61.59 48.98
N TRP A 4 -12.40 -60.57 49.20
CA TRP A 4 -12.03 -59.19 48.89
C TRP A 4 -11.34 -58.59 50.12
N PRO A 5 -10.12 -58.04 50.00
CA PRO A 5 -9.48 -57.37 51.11
C PRO A 5 -10.19 -56.03 51.37
N LYS A 6 -10.63 -55.82 52.62
CA LYS A 6 -11.13 -54.52 53.07
C LYS A 6 -9.95 -53.57 53.20
N ILE A 7 -9.74 -52.73 52.19
CA ILE A 7 -8.77 -51.64 52.24
C ILE A 7 -9.37 -50.52 53.10
N GLN A 8 -8.84 -50.32 54.32
CA GLN A 8 -9.19 -49.18 55.15
C GLN A 8 -8.25 -48.01 54.83
N LEU A 9 -8.71 -47.07 53.99
CA LEU A 9 -8.02 -45.82 53.72
C LEU A 9 -8.30 -44.81 54.84
N LYS A 10 -7.25 -44.16 55.34
CA LYS A 10 -7.37 -43.07 56.31
C LYS A 10 -8.17 -41.89 55.72
N PRO A 11 -9.02 -41.19 56.49
CA PRO A 11 -9.93 -40.15 55.96
C PRO A 11 -9.23 -39.03 55.18
N SER A 12 -8.00 -38.67 55.54
CA SER A 12 -7.20 -37.68 54.79
C SER A 12 -6.72 -38.17 53.42
N ARG A 13 -6.58 -39.49 53.21
CA ARG A 13 -6.20 -40.09 51.92
C ARG A 13 -7.42 -40.39 51.04
N LEU A 14 -8.59 -40.61 51.64
CA LEU A 14 -9.85 -40.76 50.91
C LEU A 14 -10.24 -39.45 50.19
N MET A 15 -10.02 -38.31 50.85
CA MET A 15 -10.30 -36.98 50.27
C MET A 15 -9.39 -36.67 49.07
N PHE A 16 -8.10 -37.04 49.13
CA PHE A 16 -7.18 -36.89 48.01
C PHE A 16 -7.52 -37.81 46.83
N VAL A 17 -7.97 -39.04 47.09
CA VAL A 17 -8.37 -39.99 46.04
C VAL A 17 -9.69 -39.58 45.37
N VAL A 18 -10.66 -39.05 46.12
CA VAL A 18 -11.92 -38.53 45.54
C VAL A 18 -11.68 -37.24 44.74
N LEU A 19 -10.80 -36.35 45.20
CA LEU A 19 -10.44 -35.13 44.48
C LEU A 19 -9.65 -35.42 43.20
N SER A 20 -8.73 -36.39 43.22
CA SER A 20 -7.97 -36.80 42.03
C SER A 20 -8.82 -37.59 41.02
N LEU A 21 -9.84 -38.35 41.47
CA LEU A 21 -10.83 -38.95 40.58
C LEU A 21 -11.74 -37.90 39.90
N PHE A 22 -12.06 -36.80 40.59
CA PHE A 22 -12.86 -35.71 40.02
C PHE A 22 -12.08 -34.91 38.96
N ILE A 23 -10.77 -34.73 39.15
CA ILE A 23 -9.92 -34.03 38.16
C ILE A 23 -9.64 -34.93 36.93
N MET A 24 -9.56 -36.25 37.09
CA MET A 24 -9.41 -37.17 35.95
C MET A 24 -10.68 -37.35 35.11
N PHE A 25 -11.87 -37.09 35.66
CA PHE A 25 -13.13 -37.14 34.90
C PHE A 25 -13.38 -35.90 34.02
N SER A 26 -12.58 -34.84 34.19
CA SER A 26 -12.65 -33.62 33.37
C SER A 26 -11.94 -33.75 32.01
N TRP A 27 -11.25 -34.86 31.73
CA TRP A 27 -10.43 -35.05 30.52
C TRP A 27 -11.02 -36.02 29.50
N VAL A 28 -12.20 -36.59 29.76
CA VAL A 28 -12.90 -37.49 28.82
C VAL A 28 -14.32 -37.00 28.55
N GLY A 29 -14.44 -35.70 28.24
CA GLY A 29 -15.67 -35.07 27.75
C GLY A 29 -15.36 -34.25 26.50
N CYS A 30 -15.95 -34.66 25.37
CA CYS A 30 -16.10 -33.95 24.09
C CYS A 30 -15.09 -32.83 23.76
N GLY A 31 -14.14 -33.14 22.88
CA GLY A 31 -13.36 -32.17 22.10
C GLY A 31 -14.19 -31.48 21.02
N SER A 32 -15.29 -30.85 21.42
CA SER A 32 -15.99 -29.82 20.66
C SER A 32 -16.08 -28.65 21.61
N ASN A 33 -15.25 -27.64 21.37
CA ASN A 33 -15.11 -26.47 22.21
C ASN A 33 -16.49 -25.82 22.35
N LEU A 34 -17.09 -25.92 23.53
CA LEU A 34 -18.41 -25.33 23.83
C LEU A 34 -18.39 -23.79 23.79
N PHE A 35 -17.21 -23.19 23.55
CA PHE A 35 -16.98 -21.76 23.35
C PHE A 35 -16.70 -21.37 21.89
N GLU A 36 -16.50 -22.32 20.98
CA GLU A 36 -16.22 -22.03 19.55
C GLU A 36 -17.49 -21.58 18.80
N GLY A 37 -18.68 -21.89 19.34
CA GLY A 37 -19.96 -21.35 18.83
C GLY A 37 -20.39 -19.99 19.41
N MET A 38 -19.54 -19.32 20.21
CA MET A 38 -19.81 -17.96 20.73
C MET A 38 -18.76 -16.92 20.30
N ALA A 39 -17.74 -17.32 19.51
CA ALA A 39 -16.95 -16.36 18.78
C ALA A 39 -17.84 -15.86 17.63
N ASP A 40 -18.37 -14.64 17.76
CA ASP A 40 -19.12 -13.99 16.70
C ASP A 40 -18.15 -13.61 15.57
N GLU A 41 -17.92 -14.55 14.66
CA GLU A 41 -17.09 -14.38 13.46
C GLU A 41 -17.63 -13.25 12.55
N ASN A 42 -18.86 -12.78 12.77
CA ASN A 42 -19.46 -11.66 12.02
C ASN A 42 -19.38 -10.31 12.75
N SER A 43 -18.74 -10.26 13.93
CA SER A 43 -18.50 -8.97 14.58
C SER A 43 -17.59 -8.09 13.72
N LYS A 44 -17.74 -6.77 13.88
CA LYS A 44 -16.90 -5.78 13.18
C LYS A 44 -15.41 -6.06 13.44
N GLU A 45 -15.08 -6.37 14.68
CA GLU A 45 -13.72 -6.64 15.14
C GLU A 45 -13.17 -7.94 14.55
N ALA A 46 -13.97 -9.01 14.47
CA ALA A 46 -13.54 -10.27 13.86
C ALA A 46 -13.27 -10.11 12.35
N ARG A 47 -14.11 -9.34 11.66
CA ARG A 47 -13.89 -9.03 10.24
C ARG A 47 -12.71 -8.11 9.99
N GLN A 48 -12.47 -7.15 10.89
CA GLN A 48 -11.27 -6.33 10.86
C GLN A 48 -10.01 -7.20 10.99
N GLU A 49 -9.97 -8.10 11.98
CA GLU A 49 -8.85 -9.03 12.16
C GLU A 49 -8.66 -9.91 10.92
N GLN A 50 -9.75 -10.41 10.32
CA GLN A 50 -9.67 -11.20 9.11
C GLN A 50 -9.09 -10.40 7.93
N VAL A 51 -9.45 -9.13 7.77
CA VAL A 51 -8.84 -8.26 6.74
C VAL A 51 -7.34 -8.11 6.97
N LEU A 52 -6.92 -7.86 8.22
CA LEU A 52 -5.51 -7.70 8.55
C LEU A 52 -4.73 -9.00 8.30
N GLN A 53 -5.29 -10.16 8.65
CA GLN A 53 -4.69 -11.44 8.32
C GLN A 53 -4.53 -11.63 6.81
N LEU A 54 -5.52 -11.21 6.01
CA LEU A 54 -5.43 -11.28 4.54
C LEU A 54 -4.36 -10.34 3.99
N PHE A 55 -4.12 -9.18 4.61
CA PHE A 55 -3.00 -8.31 4.24
C PHE A 55 -1.65 -8.92 4.60
N ASP A 56 -1.50 -9.48 5.80
CA ASP A 56 -0.28 -10.17 6.23
C ASP A 56 0.05 -11.36 5.32
N ASP A 57 -0.98 -12.06 4.82
CA ASP A 57 -0.85 -13.18 3.88
C ASP A 57 -0.65 -12.72 2.41
N GLY A 58 -0.67 -11.41 2.13
CA GLY A 58 -0.59 -10.83 0.78
C GLY A 58 -1.79 -11.13 -0.11
N ASN A 59 -2.93 -11.55 0.47
CA ASN A 59 -4.12 -11.97 -0.25
C ASN A 59 -5.10 -10.79 -0.47
N TYR A 60 -4.63 -9.78 -1.19
CA TYR A 60 -5.37 -8.54 -1.42
C TYR A 60 -6.69 -8.73 -2.19
N SER A 61 -6.79 -9.76 -3.03
CA SER A 61 -8.03 -10.05 -3.77
C SER A 61 -9.16 -10.51 -2.85
N GLU A 62 -8.86 -11.37 -1.88
CA GLU A 62 -9.83 -11.79 -0.87
C GLU A 62 -10.13 -10.65 0.11
N ALA A 63 -9.11 -9.87 0.50
CA ALA A 63 -9.28 -8.69 1.33
C ALA A 63 -10.24 -7.69 0.67
N LEU A 64 -10.06 -7.39 -0.61
CA LEU A 64 -10.93 -6.50 -1.39
C LEU A 64 -12.39 -6.98 -1.37
N THR A 65 -12.62 -8.27 -1.60
CA THR A 65 -13.97 -8.86 -1.63
C THR A 65 -14.66 -8.72 -0.26
N LEU A 66 -13.92 -8.98 0.82
CA LEU A 66 -14.42 -8.83 2.19
C LEU A 66 -14.69 -7.35 2.52
N LEU A 67 -13.78 -6.45 2.17
CA LEU A 67 -13.88 -5.01 2.44
C LEU A 67 -15.05 -4.35 1.70
N GLN A 68 -15.33 -4.71 0.46
CA GLN A 68 -16.50 -4.20 -0.27
C GLN A 68 -17.82 -4.55 0.45
N THR A 69 -17.87 -5.72 1.10
CA THR A 69 -19.01 -6.11 1.93
C THR A 69 -19.06 -5.26 3.21
N ILE A 70 -17.92 -5.11 3.89
CA ILE A 70 -17.82 -4.34 5.14
C ILE A 70 -18.18 -2.85 4.92
N VAL A 71 -17.66 -2.20 3.89
CA VAL A 71 -17.94 -0.77 3.60
C VAL A 71 -19.42 -0.55 3.28
N THR A 72 -20.10 -1.54 2.69
CA THR A 72 -21.55 -1.49 2.49
C THR A 72 -22.32 -1.58 3.81
N GLU A 73 -21.85 -2.39 4.76
CA GLU A 73 -22.47 -2.56 6.08
C GLU A 73 -22.18 -1.40 7.03
N TYR A 74 -21.00 -0.77 6.90
CA TYR A 74 -20.51 0.33 7.72
C TYR A 74 -20.12 1.54 6.85
N PRO A 75 -21.09 2.16 6.15
CA PRO A 75 -20.79 3.24 5.21
C PRO A 75 -20.20 4.46 5.94
N GLY A 76 -19.10 4.98 5.40
CA GLY A 76 -18.41 6.16 5.92
C GLY A 76 -17.50 5.90 7.11
N ASP A 77 -17.20 4.65 7.46
CA ASP A 77 -16.13 4.34 8.41
C ASP A 77 -14.76 4.55 7.74
N PRO A 78 -13.99 5.59 8.13
CA PRO A 78 -12.76 5.95 7.45
C PRO A 78 -11.69 4.86 7.56
N LEU A 79 -11.73 4.01 8.59
CA LEU A 79 -10.77 2.92 8.75
C LEU A 79 -10.98 1.84 7.68
N PHE A 80 -12.24 1.46 7.41
CA PHE A 80 -12.52 0.46 6.39
C PHE A 80 -12.34 0.98 4.98
N VAL A 81 -12.58 2.28 4.75
CA VAL A 81 -12.23 2.94 3.48
C VAL A 81 -10.71 2.94 3.27
N GLN A 82 -9.93 3.24 4.30
CA GLN A 82 -8.46 3.17 4.25
C GLN A 82 -7.97 1.74 3.94
N TYR A 83 -8.56 0.72 4.57
CA TYR A 83 -8.23 -0.66 4.24
C TYR A 83 -8.65 -1.03 2.82
N LEU A 84 -9.80 -0.56 2.33
CA LEU A 84 -10.23 -0.78 0.95
C LEU A 84 -9.22 -0.17 -0.04
N SER A 85 -8.74 1.04 0.22
CA SER A 85 -7.66 1.67 -0.53
C SER A 85 -6.38 0.81 -0.52
N ASN A 86 -5.96 0.33 0.66
CA ASN A 86 -4.79 -0.55 0.78
C ASN A 86 -4.95 -1.86 0.01
N ALA A 87 -6.15 -2.44 -0.05
CA ALA A 87 -6.40 -3.64 -0.84
C ALA A 87 -6.21 -3.37 -2.34
N PHE A 88 -6.68 -2.22 -2.84
CA PHE A 88 -6.42 -1.81 -4.22
C PHE A 88 -4.93 -1.57 -4.49
N ALA A 89 -4.23 -0.86 -3.59
CA ALA A 89 -2.79 -0.64 -3.68
C ALA A 89 -2.01 -1.98 -3.73
N GLY A 90 -2.37 -2.93 -2.87
CA GLY A 90 -1.77 -4.26 -2.84
C GLY A 90 -2.00 -5.05 -4.14
N LEU A 91 -3.15 -4.89 -4.80
CA LEU A 91 -3.39 -5.46 -6.13
C LEU A 91 -2.52 -4.82 -7.23
N ALA A 92 -2.11 -3.56 -7.06
CA ALA A 92 -1.09 -2.94 -7.91
C ALA A 92 0.32 -3.47 -7.60
N GLY A 93 0.51 -4.20 -6.50
CA GLY A 93 1.81 -4.66 -6.01
C GLY A 93 2.48 -3.68 -5.03
N LEU A 94 1.75 -2.67 -4.55
CA LEU A 94 2.20 -1.76 -3.51
C LEU A 94 1.69 -2.26 -2.16
N ASP A 95 2.56 -2.88 -1.37
CA ASP A 95 2.26 -3.19 0.02
C ASP A 95 2.55 -1.98 0.91
N THR A 96 1.53 -1.18 1.21
CA THR A 96 1.66 0.02 2.04
C THR A 96 2.05 -0.31 3.49
N PHE A 97 1.83 -1.53 3.97
CA PHE A 97 2.26 -1.96 5.30
C PHE A 97 3.74 -2.31 5.33
N ASN A 98 4.29 -2.77 4.20
CA ASN A 98 5.70 -3.17 4.10
C ASN A 98 6.58 -2.18 3.32
N LEU A 99 6.04 -1.03 2.96
CA LEU A 99 6.75 -0.04 2.16
C LEU A 99 8.02 0.48 2.85
N LEU A 100 8.03 0.53 4.19
CA LEU A 100 9.21 0.91 4.97
C LEU A 100 10.38 -0.08 4.78
N GLU A 101 10.10 -1.39 4.69
CA GLU A 101 11.16 -2.38 4.42
C GLU A 101 11.73 -2.21 3.01
N VAL A 102 10.91 -1.79 2.05
CA VAL A 102 11.37 -1.55 0.67
C VAL A 102 12.15 -0.24 0.59
N ILE A 103 11.72 0.82 1.28
CA ILE A 103 12.44 2.08 1.40
C ILE A 103 13.84 1.83 2.01
N ASP A 104 13.91 1.10 3.13
CA ASP A 104 15.18 0.78 3.80
C ASP A 104 16.12 0.00 2.86
N ALA A 105 15.58 -0.94 2.06
CA ALA A 105 16.38 -1.73 1.12
C ALA A 105 16.91 -0.91 -0.08
N VAL A 106 16.18 0.12 -0.51
CA VAL A 106 16.59 1.03 -1.60
C VAL A 106 17.61 2.06 -1.09
N ASP A 107 17.40 2.60 0.12
CA ASP A 107 18.35 3.50 0.79
C ASP A 107 19.70 2.82 1.02
N ASP A 108 19.69 1.57 1.51
CA ASP A 108 20.90 0.75 1.68
C ASP A 108 21.63 0.47 0.35
N ALA A 109 20.94 0.52 -0.78
CA ALA A 109 21.51 0.33 -2.11
C ALA A 109 22.19 1.60 -2.66
N GLY A 110 21.95 2.76 -2.05
CA GLY A 110 22.47 4.06 -2.51
C GLY A 110 21.84 4.53 -3.83
N GLU A 111 20.62 4.09 -4.13
CA GLU A 111 19.84 4.52 -5.30
C GLU A 111 18.87 5.63 -4.84
N GLU A 112 19.17 6.88 -5.19
CA GLU A 112 18.64 8.08 -4.50
C GLU A 112 17.31 8.63 -5.08
N GLY A 113 16.73 7.98 -6.11
CA GLY A 113 15.54 8.47 -6.83
C GLY A 113 14.20 7.86 -6.38
N SER A 114 13.15 8.68 -6.21
CA SER A 114 11.79 8.21 -5.90
C SER A 114 11.16 7.38 -7.03
N ILE A 115 11.48 7.70 -8.28
CA ILE A 115 11.04 6.94 -9.46
C ILE A 115 11.66 5.54 -9.45
N ASP A 116 12.96 5.43 -9.15
CA ASP A 116 13.69 4.16 -9.09
C ASP A 116 13.07 3.21 -8.07
N MET A 117 12.75 3.73 -6.89
CA MET A 117 12.05 2.97 -5.86
C MET A 117 10.71 2.43 -6.36
N VAL A 118 9.87 3.26 -6.98
CA VAL A 118 8.58 2.82 -7.52
C VAL A 118 8.77 1.76 -8.61
N GLY A 119 9.74 1.96 -9.50
CA GLY A 119 10.08 0.98 -10.53
C GLY A 119 10.48 -0.37 -9.94
N LEU A 120 11.37 -0.38 -8.94
CA LEU A 120 11.84 -1.61 -8.29
C LEU A 120 10.74 -2.30 -7.47
N VAL A 121 9.85 -1.53 -6.83
CA VAL A 121 8.69 -2.06 -6.09
C VAL A 121 7.70 -2.73 -7.05
N LEU A 122 7.35 -2.04 -8.15
CA LEU A 122 6.23 -2.44 -9.00
C LEU A 122 6.62 -3.29 -10.21
N GLY A 123 7.86 -3.17 -10.66
CA GLY A 123 8.40 -3.83 -11.85
C GLY A 123 9.03 -5.18 -11.56
N ASP A 124 9.89 -5.64 -12.47
CA ASP A 124 10.77 -6.77 -12.21
C ASP A 124 12.02 -6.35 -11.41
N ALA A 125 12.98 -7.27 -11.23
CA ALA A 125 14.21 -6.99 -10.48
C ALA A 125 15.09 -5.86 -11.06
N LEU A 126 14.77 -5.34 -12.25
CA LEU A 126 15.43 -4.20 -12.88
C LEU A 126 14.48 -3.00 -13.00
N GLY A 127 13.30 -3.03 -12.38
CA GLY A 127 12.28 -1.99 -12.50
C GLY A 127 11.56 -1.97 -13.85
N ARG A 128 11.57 -3.07 -14.61
CA ARG A 128 10.94 -3.11 -15.94
C ARG A 128 9.45 -3.40 -15.85
N LEU A 129 8.68 -2.63 -16.62
CA LEU A 129 7.24 -2.71 -16.74
C LEU A 129 6.82 -2.71 -18.21
N THR A 130 5.82 -3.53 -18.56
CA THR A 130 5.13 -3.45 -19.86
C THR A 130 3.99 -2.43 -19.80
N LEU A 131 3.54 -1.93 -20.96
CA LEU A 131 2.43 -0.98 -21.04
C LEU A 131 1.15 -1.55 -20.41
N ALA A 132 0.90 -2.84 -20.63
CA ALA A 132 -0.23 -3.54 -20.04
C ALA A 132 -0.13 -3.59 -18.50
N GLN A 133 1.06 -3.76 -17.95
CA GLN A 133 1.28 -3.72 -16.50
C GLN A 133 1.13 -2.30 -15.95
N VAL A 134 1.66 -1.28 -16.64
CA VAL A 134 1.49 0.13 -16.23
C VAL A 134 0.01 0.48 -16.17
N ASN A 135 -0.76 0.18 -17.22
CA ASN A 135 -2.21 0.44 -17.24
C ASN A 135 -2.95 -0.32 -16.14
N ALA A 136 -2.70 -1.62 -15.96
CA ALA A 136 -3.37 -2.39 -14.92
C ALA A 136 -3.05 -1.89 -13.50
N LYS A 137 -1.82 -1.43 -13.26
CA LYS A 137 -1.41 -0.86 -11.97
C LYS A 137 -2.03 0.51 -11.75
N LEU A 138 -2.07 1.36 -12.78
CA LEU A 138 -2.77 2.65 -12.72
C LEU A 138 -4.23 2.47 -12.36
N ASP A 139 -4.96 1.55 -13.00
CA ASP A 139 -6.38 1.30 -12.70
C ASP A 139 -6.61 0.98 -11.20
N PHE A 140 -5.70 0.23 -10.59
CA PHE A 140 -5.75 -0.10 -9.16
C PHE A 140 -5.35 1.08 -8.27
N ILE A 141 -4.31 1.83 -8.63
CA ILE A 141 -3.89 3.00 -7.85
C ILE A 141 -4.94 4.13 -7.94
N ASP A 142 -5.56 4.34 -9.10
CA ASP A 142 -6.71 5.24 -9.27
C ASP A 142 -7.85 4.89 -8.33
N SER A 143 -8.16 3.59 -8.23
CA SER A 143 -9.15 3.09 -7.29
C SER A 143 -8.73 3.34 -5.84
N ALA A 144 -7.45 3.10 -5.50
CA ALA A 144 -6.93 3.34 -4.16
C ALA A 144 -6.99 4.82 -3.75
N VAL A 145 -6.58 5.74 -4.64
CA VAL A 145 -6.64 7.19 -4.44
C VAL A 145 -8.09 7.65 -4.32
N SER A 146 -8.98 7.20 -5.22
CA SER A 146 -10.40 7.55 -5.18
C SER A 146 -11.08 7.14 -3.88
N GLU A 147 -10.71 5.99 -3.29
CA GLU A 147 -11.24 5.57 -1.99
C GLU A 147 -10.73 6.49 -0.87
N MET A 148 -9.45 6.84 -0.87
CA MET A 148 -8.90 7.78 0.12
C MET A 148 -9.53 9.18 0.02
N ASP A 149 -9.74 9.69 -1.20
CA ASP A 149 -10.43 10.97 -1.46
C ASP A 149 -11.87 10.99 -0.95
N SER A 150 -12.49 9.82 -0.78
CA SER A 150 -13.84 9.73 -0.22
C SER A 150 -13.87 10.01 1.30
N ILE A 151 -12.72 9.95 1.98
CA ILE A 151 -12.57 10.27 3.40
C ILE A 151 -12.55 11.80 3.56
N THR A 152 -13.57 12.34 4.23
CA THR A 152 -13.78 13.80 4.33
C THR A 152 -12.64 14.55 5.02
N VAL A 153 -12.00 13.92 6.02
CA VAL A 153 -10.87 14.48 6.76
C VAL A 153 -9.89 13.36 7.01
N LEU A 154 -8.75 13.41 6.33
CA LEU A 154 -7.64 12.49 6.57
C LEU A 154 -6.97 12.82 7.91
N ASN A 155 -6.63 11.79 8.69
CA ASN A 155 -5.65 11.92 9.76
C ASN A 155 -4.23 11.90 9.19
N ASP A 156 -3.20 12.05 10.03
CA ASP A 156 -1.81 12.10 9.58
C ASP A 156 -1.39 10.81 8.87
N ASP A 157 -1.68 9.64 9.43
CA ASP A 157 -1.36 8.34 8.82
C ASP A 157 -2.01 8.19 7.43
N GLN A 158 -3.27 8.60 7.31
CA GLN A 158 -4.01 8.60 6.05
C GLN A 158 -3.47 9.62 5.04
N THR A 159 -2.99 10.76 5.52
CA THR A 159 -2.34 11.78 4.68
C THR A 159 -1.00 11.25 4.15
N ILE A 160 -0.23 10.58 4.99
CA ILE A 160 1.02 9.91 4.60
C ILE A 160 0.75 8.82 3.56
N GLN A 161 -0.26 7.98 3.81
CA GLN A 161 -0.67 6.95 2.86
C GLN A 161 -1.11 7.55 1.51
N MET A 162 -1.86 8.65 1.52
CA MET A 162 -2.24 9.36 0.30
C MET A 162 -1.01 9.86 -0.48
N GLY A 163 -0.02 10.44 0.21
CA GLY A 163 1.23 10.84 -0.43
C GLY A 163 1.98 9.67 -1.09
N LEU A 164 2.04 8.52 -0.42
CA LEU A 164 2.67 7.31 -0.97
C LEU A 164 1.95 6.78 -2.22
N LEU A 165 0.61 6.79 -2.20
CA LEU A 165 -0.20 6.46 -3.37
C LEU A 165 0.07 7.45 -4.50
N SER A 166 0.17 8.75 -4.20
CA SER A 166 0.44 9.79 -5.18
C SER A 166 1.83 9.74 -5.79
N VAL A 167 2.89 9.41 -5.03
CA VAL A 167 4.22 9.12 -5.61
C VAL A 167 4.13 7.99 -6.64
N THR A 168 3.41 6.93 -6.28
CA THR A 168 3.23 5.75 -7.13
C THR A 168 2.41 6.09 -8.37
N HIS A 169 1.29 6.79 -8.20
CA HIS A 169 0.39 7.22 -9.26
C HIS A 169 1.11 8.13 -10.27
N MET A 170 1.81 9.14 -9.78
CA MET A 170 2.60 10.06 -10.60
C MET A 170 3.67 9.31 -11.39
N SER A 171 4.44 8.42 -10.75
CA SER A 171 5.51 7.65 -11.42
C SER A 171 4.96 6.76 -12.54
N LEU A 172 3.82 6.10 -12.33
CA LEU A 172 3.16 5.30 -13.37
C LEU A 172 2.54 6.17 -14.48
N THR A 173 2.04 7.35 -14.14
CA THR A 173 1.51 8.33 -15.11
C THR A 173 2.62 8.84 -16.02
N LEU A 174 3.78 9.21 -15.44
CA LEU A 174 4.99 9.57 -16.18
C LEU A 174 5.43 8.42 -17.09
N ALA A 175 5.47 7.19 -16.57
CA ALA A 175 5.81 6.02 -17.35
C ALA A 175 4.90 5.88 -18.58
N LYS A 176 3.58 6.01 -18.39
CA LYS A 176 2.59 5.91 -19.48
C LYS A 176 2.78 7.01 -20.53
N LEU A 177 3.02 8.26 -20.12
CA LEU A 177 3.29 9.38 -21.03
C LEU A 177 4.55 9.14 -21.88
N ILE A 178 5.66 8.77 -21.23
CA ILE A 178 6.93 8.48 -21.90
C ILE A 178 6.78 7.31 -22.87
N MET A 179 6.09 6.24 -22.46
CA MET A 179 5.85 5.08 -23.31
C MET A 179 5.03 5.43 -24.56
N ALA A 180 4.04 6.30 -24.42
CA ALA A 180 3.23 6.78 -25.54
C ALA A 180 4.04 7.67 -26.49
N GLU A 181 4.81 8.63 -25.97
CA GLU A 181 5.66 9.52 -26.79
C GLU A 181 6.74 8.74 -27.56
N ARG A 182 7.42 7.81 -26.88
CA ARG A 182 8.47 6.98 -27.50
C ARG A 182 7.93 5.82 -28.34
N ALA A 183 6.61 5.60 -28.33
CA ALA A 183 5.95 4.45 -28.96
C ALA A 183 6.61 3.11 -28.56
N VAL A 184 6.84 2.90 -27.26
CA VAL A 184 7.44 1.68 -26.70
C VAL A 184 6.45 0.93 -25.81
N ASP A 185 6.49 -0.40 -25.86
CA ASP A 185 5.63 -1.26 -25.04
C ASP A 185 6.25 -1.65 -23.69
N THR A 186 7.50 -1.26 -23.45
CA THR A 186 8.24 -1.55 -22.20
C THR A 186 9.06 -0.36 -21.76
N ILE A 187 9.10 -0.11 -20.45
CA ILE A 187 9.92 0.91 -19.82
C ILE A 187 10.68 0.31 -18.64
N THR A 188 11.90 0.77 -18.42
CA THR A 188 12.61 0.60 -17.15
C THR A 188 12.32 1.86 -16.34
N LEU A 189 11.47 1.75 -15.31
CA LEU A 189 11.00 2.88 -14.52
C LEU A 189 12.07 3.27 -13.48
N THR A 190 13.18 3.78 -13.97
CA THR A 190 14.27 4.36 -13.19
C THR A 190 14.78 5.59 -13.93
N ASP A 191 15.45 6.51 -13.26
CA ASP A 191 16.03 7.71 -13.87
C ASP A 191 16.96 7.33 -15.03
N ALA A 192 17.86 6.39 -14.81
CA ALA A 192 18.75 5.86 -15.84
C ALA A 192 17.99 5.14 -16.98
N GLY A 193 16.91 4.44 -16.64
CA GLY A 193 16.06 3.72 -17.59
C GLY A 193 15.29 4.66 -18.51
N ILE A 194 14.76 5.75 -17.94
CA ILE A 194 14.07 6.84 -18.66
C ILE A 194 15.08 7.62 -19.51
N GLY A 195 16.18 8.07 -18.92
CA GLY A 195 17.22 8.81 -19.64
C GLY A 195 17.76 8.06 -20.85
N ALA A 196 17.89 6.73 -20.78
CA ALA A 196 18.32 5.90 -21.89
C ALA A 196 17.35 5.86 -23.10
N LEU A 197 16.10 6.31 -22.94
CA LEU A 197 15.14 6.43 -24.04
C LEU A 197 15.38 7.68 -24.90
N TYR A 198 16.14 8.66 -24.38
CA TYR A 198 16.41 9.94 -25.02
C TYR A 198 17.90 10.06 -25.37
N ALA A 199 18.21 10.40 -26.62
CA ALA A 199 19.59 10.71 -26.99
C ALA A 199 20.06 11.99 -26.28
N PRO A 200 21.36 12.15 -25.98
CA PRO A 200 21.86 13.38 -25.36
C PRO A 200 21.50 14.62 -26.18
N GLY A 201 20.74 15.54 -25.58
CA GLY A 201 20.24 16.76 -26.22
C GLY A 201 19.05 16.57 -27.15
N GLU A 202 18.41 15.40 -27.13
CA GLU A 202 17.06 15.20 -27.68
C GLU A 202 16.06 15.88 -26.73
N ASN A 203 15.19 16.72 -27.29
CA ASN A 203 14.11 17.34 -26.53
C ASN A 203 12.96 16.36 -26.37
N VAL A 204 12.28 16.41 -25.24
CA VAL A 204 11.02 15.69 -25.02
C VAL A 204 9.90 16.45 -25.74
N ASP A 205 9.01 15.73 -26.42
CA ASP A 205 7.90 16.31 -27.19
C ASP A 205 6.58 15.61 -26.84
N LEU A 206 5.88 16.10 -25.81
CA LEU A 206 4.61 15.51 -25.37
C LEU A 206 3.42 15.94 -26.25
N ASP A 207 3.57 16.98 -27.08
CA ASP A 207 2.55 17.44 -28.04
C ASP A 207 2.24 16.36 -29.09
N GLY A 208 3.20 15.45 -29.34
CA GLY A 208 3.09 14.38 -30.32
C GLY A 208 2.26 13.17 -29.90
N ILE A 209 1.84 13.08 -28.64
CA ILE A 209 1.11 11.93 -28.10
C ILE A 209 -0.28 11.83 -28.74
N ASP A 210 -0.66 10.62 -29.18
CA ASP A 210 -2.03 10.38 -29.66
C ASP A 210 -3.00 10.46 -28.46
N PRO A 211 -4.02 11.34 -28.48
CA PRO A 211 -5.00 11.43 -27.41
C PRO A 211 -5.83 10.15 -27.21
N ALA A 212 -5.78 9.21 -28.16
CA ALA A 212 -6.34 7.87 -27.98
C ALA A 212 -5.51 6.98 -27.03
N ASP A 213 -4.22 7.25 -26.89
CA ASP A 213 -3.30 6.50 -26.02
C ASP A 213 -3.24 7.14 -24.62
N VAL A 214 -3.11 8.47 -24.55
CA VAL A 214 -3.08 9.23 -23.29
C VAL A 214 -3.75 10.59 -23.45
N ASP A 215 -4.66 10.94 -22.54
CA ASP A 215 -5.18 12.29 -22.39
C ASP A 215 -4.16 13.13 -21.58
N LEU A 216 -3.33 13.90 -22.29
CA LEU A 216 -2.25 14.70 -21.71
C LEU A 216 -2.76 15.72 -20.69
N ASP A 217 -3.88 16.39 -20.97
CA ASP A 217 -4.46 17.39 -20.06
C ASP A 217 -4.90 16.73 -18.75
N ALA A 218 -5.55 15.57 -18.83
CA ALA A 218 -5.95 14.81 -17.65
C ALA A 218 -4.73 14.31 -16.84
N ALA A 219 -3.67 13.86 -17.53
CA ALA A 219 -2.44 13.42 -16.88
C ALA A 219 -1.75 14.57 -16.12
N LEU A 220 -1.65 15.76 -16.72
CA LEU A 220 -1.06 16.94 -16.06
C LEU A 220 -1.85 17.39 -14.83
N VAL A 221 -3.19 17.35 -14.92
CA VAL A 221 -4.07 17.62 -13.77
C VAL A 221 -3.82 16.61 -12.65
N SER A 222 -3.67 15.32 -12.99
CA SER A 222 -3.43 14.28 -11.99
C SER A 222 -2.07 14.42 -11.32
N ILE A 223 -1.01 14.65 -12.10
CA ILE A 223 0.35 14.89 -11.57
C ILE A 223 0.35 16.09 -10.61
N SER A 224 -0.38 17.15 -10.95
CA SER A 224 -0.51 18.33 -10.08
C SER A 224 -1.19 17.98 -8.75
N ALA A 225 -2.26 17.18 -8.80
CA ALA A 225 -2.94 16.70 -7.60
C ALA A 225 -2.03 15.81 -6.74
N ASP A 226 -1.24 14.94 -7.37
CA ASP A 226 -0.28 14.08 -6.69
C ASP A 226 0.79 14.89 -5.95
N ILE A 227 1.32 15.96 -6.55
CA ILE A 227 2.28 16.85 -5.89
C ILE A 227 1.68 17.48 -4.63
N VAL A 228 0.42 17.92 -4.68
CA VAL A 228 -0.28 18.46 -3.52
C VAL A 228 -0.43 17.42 -2.41
N ASN A 229 -0.80 16.19 -2.77
CA ASN A 229 -0.94 15.08 -1.81
C ASN A 229 0.40 14.70 -1.17
N MET A 230 1.48 14.63 -1.96
CA MET A 230 2.84 14.40 -1.47
C MET A 230 3.28 15.51 -0.50
N SER A 231 2.99 16.77 -0.82
CA SER A 231 3.25 17.90 0.07
C SER A 231 2.54 17.76 1.42
N GLY A 232 1.28 17.33 1.40
CA GLY A 232 0.53 17.00 2.61
C GLY A 232 1.20 15.90 3.46
N ALA A 233 1.68 14.83 2.81
CA ALA A 233 2.38 13.74 3.49
C ALA A 233 3.71 14.19 4.11
N VAL A 234 4.49 15.02 3.43
CA VAL A 234 5.74 15.59 3.96
C VAL A 234 5.48 16.44 5.20
N VAL A 235 4.41 17.23 5.21
CA VAL A 235 3.99 18.00 6.40
C VAL A 235 3.58 17.06 7.53
N ALA A 236 2.76 16.04 7.25
CA ALA A 236 2.32 15.07 8.25
C ALA A 236 3.48 14.27 8.86
N LEU A 237 4.51 13.92 8.07
CA LEU A 237 5.73 13.27 8.55
C LEU A 237 6.53 14.19 9.48
N LYS A 238 6.69 15.46 9.11
CA LYS A 238 7.40 16.45 9.91
C LYS A 238 6.75 16.67 11.27
N ASP A 239 5.42 16.68 11.33
CA ASP A 239 4.67 16.85 12.58
C ASP A 239 4.79 15.62 13.49
N ASN A 240 5.06 14.43 12.93
CA ASN A 240 5.18 13.15 13.65
C ASN A 240 6.61 12.71 14.00
N GLY A 241 7.66 13.34 13.48
CA GLY A 241 9.04 12.87 13.73
C GLY A 241 10.17 13.84 13.38
N SER A 242 11.08 14.04 14.34
CA SER A 242 12.41 14.70 14.34
C SER A 242 12.60 15.96 13.48
N ASP A 243 13.02 17.05 14.13
CA ASP A 243 13.41 18.35 13.56
C ASP A 243 14.55 18.32 12.50
N GLN A 244 15.02 17.15 12.09
CA GLN A 244 16.08 16.94 11.09
C GLN A 244 15.61 16.25 9.81
N ASN A 245 14.32 16.35 9.48
CA ASN A 245 13.78 15.68 8.31
C ASN A 245 14.19 16.40 7.00
N ASP A 246 15.24 15.90 6.36
CA ASP A 246 15.75 16.29 5.04
C ASP A 246 14.74 16.01 3.91
N ILE A 247 13.73 15.16 4.13
CA ILE A 247 12.66 14.88 3.19
C ILE A 247 11.93 16.17 2.77
N SER A 248 11.77 17.15 3.67
CA SER A 248 11.15 18.43 3.31
C SER A 248 11.97 19.22 2.29
N ASP A 249 13.29 19.20 2.44
CA ASP A 249 14.20 19.91 1.54
C ASP A 249 14.30 19.17 0.20
N GLN A 250 14.46 17.84 0.22
CA GLN A 250 14.45 16.99 -1.00
C GLN A 250 13.14 17.11 -1.77
N PHE A 251 12.00 17.11 -1.08
CA PHE A 251 10.70 17.28 -1.72
C PHE A 251 10.51 18.70 -2.27
N GLN A 252 11.10 19.71 -1.64
CA GLN A 252 11.13 21.07 -2.20
C GLN A 252 11.98 21.12 -3.47
N GLU A 253 13.16 20.48 -3.47
CA GLU A 253 14.00 20.38 -4.67
C GLU A 253 13.28 19.67 -5.82
N PHE A 254 12.57 18.58 -5.53
CA PHE A 254 11.72 17.89 -6.51
C PHE A 254 10.59 18.80 -7.03
N GLN A 255 9.85 19.48 -6.14
CA GLN A 255 8.81 20.42 -6.53
C GLN A 255 9.35 21.54 -7.42
N ASP A 256 10.49 22.12 -7.07
CA ASP A 256 11.12 23.20 -7.83
C ASP A 256 11.58 22.71 -9.22
N ALA A 257 11.90 21.42 -9.36
CA ALA A 257 12.27 20.82 -10.64
C ALA A 257 11.06 20.61 -11.57
N ILE A 258 9.91 20.18 -11.02
CA ILE A 258 8.71 19.81 -11.80
C ILE A 258 7.66 20.93 -11.93
N ASP A 259 7.62 21.88 -11.00
CA ASP A 259 6.77 23.09 -11.00
C ASP A 259 7.67 24.32 -10.76
N GLN A 260 8.46 24.67 -11.78
CA GLN A 260 9.48 25.72 -11.70
C GLN A 260 8.90 27.10 -11.37
N ASN A 261 7.62 27.31 -11.66
CA ASN A 261 6.94 28.57 -11.40
C ASN A 261 6.26 28.61 -10.01
N GLY A 262 6.14 27.45 -9.34
CA GLY A 262 5.65 27.30 -7.96
C GLY A 262 4.17 27.65 -7.79
N ASN A 263 3.34 27.41 -8.82
CA ASN A 263 1.90 27.71 -8.75
C ASN A 263 1.03 26.53 -8.30
N GLY A 264 1.63 25.36 -8.07
CA GLY A 264 0.96 24.12 -7.69
C GLY A 264 0.32 23.36 -8.86
N ALA A 265 0.58 23.76 -10.11
CA ALA A 265 0.10 23.11 -11.31
C ALA A 265 1.26 22.91 -12.30
N VAL A 266 1.45 21.67 -12.71
CA VAL A 266 2.49 21.29 -13.68
C VAL A 266 1.98 21.55 -15.08
N THR A 267 2.69 22.40 -15.82
CA THR A 267 2.45 22.59 -17.25
C THR A 267 3.20 21.53 -18.07
N GLN A 268 2.76 21.30 -19.29
CA GLN A 268 3.46 20.41 -20.23
C GLN A 268 4.95 20.79 -20.38
N SER A 269 5.25 22.07 -20.56
CA SER A 269 6.63 22.52 -20.73
C SER A 269 7.50 22.28 -19.50
N GLU A 270 6.94 22.32 -18.29
CA GLU A 270 7.67 22.00 -17.07
C GLU A 270 7.92 20.50 -16.95
N LEU A 271 6.92 19.69 -17.33
CA LEU A 271 7.06 18.24 -17.35
C LEU A 271 8.11 17.77 -18.36
N GLU A 272 8.11 18.33 -19.57
CA GLU A 272 9.14 18.08 -20.59
C GLU A 272 10.53 18.40 -20.05
N GLN A 273 10.71 19.58 -19.43
CA GLN A 273 11.99 19.98 -18.85
C GLN A 273 12.43 19.09 -17.68
N TYR A 274 11.48 18.64 -16.86
CA TYR A 274 11.76 17.68 -15.80
C TYR A 274 12.27 16.35 -16.37
N ILE A 275 11.57 15.77 -17.36
CA ILE A 275 11.99 14.53 -18.02
C ILE A 275 13.37 14.70 -18.70
N GLU A 276 13.60 15.83 -19.36
CA GLU A 276 14.91 16.16 -19.96
C GLU A 276 16.04 16.22 -18.92
N SER A 277 15.74 16.66 -17.69
CA SER A 277 16.72 16.75 -16.61
C SER A 277 17.17 15.39 -16.05
N LEU A 278 16.46 14.30 -16.40
CA LEU A 278 16.81 12.93 -16.01
C LEU A 278 17.91 12.31 -16.91
N ASN A 279 18.36 13.02 -17.95
CA ASN A 279 19.39 12.58 -18.92
C ASN A 279 20.80 13.12 -18.61
#